data_AF-A0A7I7NQ22-F1
#
_entry.id   AF-A0A7I7NQ22-F1
#
_cell.length_a   1.000
_cell.length_b   1.000
_cell.length_c   1.000
_cell.angle_alpha   90.00
_cell.angle_beta   90.00
_cell.angle_gamma   90.00
#
_symmetry.space_group_name_H-M   'P 1'
#
loop_
_entity.id
_entity.type
_entity.pdbx_description
1 polymer ?
#
loop_
_entity_poly.entity_id
_entity_poly.type
_entity_poly.pdbx_seq_one_letter_code
_entity_poly.pdbx_strand_id
1 'polypeptide(L)' 'MQAALAAQGRGLVVVDTAEVDDDLVRDMTEILTSMCARLYGKRAAENRARRALAAAAATEDAEAA' A
#
# COMPACT_ATOMS: atom_id res chain seq x y z
N MET A 1 -6.05 -19.64 4.82
CA MET A 1 -7.46 -19.91 4.44
C MET A 1 -7.88 -21.33 4.81
N GLN A 2 -7.25 -22.37 4.25
CA GLN A 2 -7.59 -23.78 4.53
C GLN A 2 -7.56 -24.13 6.02
N ALA A 3 -6.49 -23.75 6.73
CA ALA A 3 -6.37 -23.98 8.17
C ALA A 3 -7.49 -23.29 8.99
N ALA A 4 -7.92 -22.09 8.58
CA ALA A 4 -8.99 -21.37 9.26
C ALA A 4 -10.36 -22.03 9.04
N LEU A 5 -10.62 -22.57 7.85
CA LEU A 5 -11.85 -23.32 7.54
C LEU A 5 -11.89 -24.65 8.30
N ALA A 6 -10.76 -25.37 8.33
CA ALA A 6 -10.64 -26.62 9.07
C ALA A 6 -10.88 -26.42 10.58
N ALA A 7 -10.36 -25.33 11.15
CA ALA A 7 -10.61 -24.97 12.55
C ALA A 7 -12.10 -24.73 12.86
N GLN A 8 -12.90 -24.39 11.85
CA GLN A 8 -14.35 -24.20 11.96
C GLN A 8 -15.15 -25.45 11.57
N GLY A 9 -14.48 -26.58 11.27
CA GLY A 9 -15.14 -27.79 10.77
C GLY A 9 -15.70 -27.64 9.34
N ARG A 10 -15.17 -26.72 8.55
CA ARG A 10 -15.62 -26.41 7.18
C ARG A 10 -14.58 -26.79 6.14
N GLY A 11 -15.03 -27.24 4.97
CA GLY A 11 -14.18 -27.60 3.83
C GLY A 11 -14.34 -26.64 2.65
N LEU A 12 -13.31 -26.55 1.80
CA LEU A 12 -13.35 -25.85 0.52
C LEU A 12 -13.08 -26.87 -0.60
N VAL A 13 -13.96 -26.94 -1.60
CA VAL A 13 -13.87 -27.87 -2.72
C VAL A 13 -13.69 -27.05 -4.01
N VAL A 14 -12.67 -27.39 -4.78
CA VAL A 14 -12.42 -26.83 -6.11
C VAL A 14 -13.11 -27.73 -7.13
N VAL A 15 -14.13 -27.21 -7.81
CA VAL A 15 -14.97 -27.97 -8.76
C VAL A 15 -14.32 -28.06 -10.13
N ASP A 16 -13.53 -27.04 -10.50
CA ASP A 16 -12.74 -27.00 -11.72
C ASP A 16 -11.37 -26.39 -11.39
N THR A 17 -10.32 -27.02 -11.89
CA THR A 17 -8.92 -26.61 -11.69
C THR A 17 -8.36 -25.82 -12.86
N ALA A 18 -9.13 -25.63 -13.94
CA ALA A 18 -8.73 -24.79 -15.05
C ALA A 18 -8.56 -23.33 -14.56
N GLU A 19 -7.39 -22.77 -14.83
CA GLU A 19 -7.13 -21.36 -14.61
C GLU A 19 -7.82 -20.54 -15.71
N VAL A 20 -8.49 -19.46 -15.31
CA VAL A 20 -9.11 -18.50 -16.23
C VAL A 20 -8.28 -17.22 -16.14
N ASP A 21 -7.52 -16.90 -17.19
CA ASP A 21 -6.61 -15.75 -17.21
C ASP A 21 -7.33 -14.40 -17.46
N ASP A 22 -8.64 -14.32 -17.28
CA ASP A 22 -9.46 -13.18 -17.70
C ASP A 22 -9.37 -11.96 -16.75
N ASP A 23 -8.87 -12.16 -15.53
CA ASP A 23 -8.72 -11.14 -14.50
C ASP A 23 -7.27 -10.79 -14.16
N LEU A 24 -6.28 -11.61 -14.54
CA LEU A 24 -4.88 -11.43 -14.15
C LEU A 24 -4.34 -10.01 -14.45
N VAL A 25 -4.61 -9.47 -15.62
CA VAL A 25 -4.17 -8.11 -16.00
C VAL A 25 -4.82 -7.05 -15.12
N ARG A 26 -6.10 -7.23 -14.77
CA ARG A 26 -6.84 -6.32 -13.90
C ARG A 26 -6.28 -6.38 -12.48
N ASP A 27 -6.11 -7.58 -11.94
CA ASP A 27 -5.56 -7.79 -10.60
C ASP A 27 -4.17 -7.17 -10.45
N MET A 28 -3.30 -7.39 -11.43
CA MET A 28 -1.97 -6.78 -11.43
C MET A 28 -2.03 -5.26 -11.52
N THR A 29 -2.97 -4.72 -12.29
CA THR A 29 -3.18 -3.26 -12.38
C THR A 29 -3.65 -2.67 -11.05
N GLU A 30 -4.59 -3.32 -10.37
CA GLU A 30 -5.12 -2.88 -9.09
C GLU A 30 -4.06 -2.95 -7.98
N ILE A 31 -3.30 -4.05 -7.91
CA ILE A 31 -2.20 -4.23 -6.96
C ILE A 31 -1.14 -3.14 -7.16
N LEU A 32 -0.67 -2.95 -8.40
CA LEU A 32 0.36 -1.94 -8.68
C LEU A 32 -0.14 -0.53 -8.42
N THR A 33 -1.40 -0.22 -8.74
CA THR A 33 -2.00 1.08 -8.46
C THR A 33 -2.03 1.36 -6.95
N SER A 34 -2.46 0.38 -6.16
CA SER A 34 -2.48 0.47 -4.69
C SER A 34 -1.06 0.62 -4.12
N MET A 35 -0.09 -0.17 -4.59
CA MET A 35 1.30 -0.05 -4.17
C MET A 35 1.89 1.32 -4.51
N CYS A 36 1.67 1.81 -5.72
CA CYS A 36 2.10 3.14 -6.14
C CYS A 36 1.48 4.23 -5.25
N ALA A 37 0.17 4.18 -4.98
CA ALA A 37 -0.49 5.14 -4.10
C ALA A 37 0.13 5.15 -2.70
N ARG A 38 0.41 3.98 -2.12
CA ARG A 38 1.04 3.87 -0.79
C ARG A 38 2.48 4.35 -0.77
N LEU A 39 3.28 3.92 -1.75
CA LEU A 39 4.71 4.28 -1.84
C LEU A 39 4.89 5.77 -2.09
N TYR A 40 4.20 6.31 -3.10
CA TYR A 40 4.31 7.73 -3.45
C TYR A 40 3.59 8.63 -2.44
N GLY A 41 2.50 8.16 -1.83
CA GLY A 41 1.86 8.84 -0.70
C GLY A 41 2.80 9.00 0.50
N LYS A 42 3.51 7.92 0.88
CA LYS A 42 4.52 7.96 1.95
C LYS A 42 5.68 8.90 1.61
N ARG A 43 6.23 8.81 0.40
CA ARG A 43 7.31 9.71 -0.08
C ARG A 43 6.88 11.17 -0.06
N ALA A 44 5.66 11.47 -0.48
CA ALA A 44 5.12 12.82 -0.46
C ALA A 44 4.96 13.35 0.97
N ALA A 45 4.52 12.51 1.92
CA ALA A 45 4.42 12.88 3.33
C ALA A 45 5.80 13.16 3.95
N GLU A 46 6.79 12.31 3.69
CA GLU A 46 8.16 12.49 4.16
C GLU A 46 8.78 13.79 3.63
N ASN A 47 8.65 14.05 2.33
CA ASN A 47 9.15 15.29 1.73
C ASN A 47 8.45 16.53 2.31
N ARG A 48 7.14 16.46 2.56
CA ARG A 48 6.39 17.55 3.21
C ARG A 48 6.90 17.81 4.63
N ALA A 49 7.11 16.76 5.42
CA ALA A 49 7.67 16.88 6.78
C ALA A 49 9.06 17.52 6.77
N ARG A 50 9.96 17.04 5.89
CA ARG A 50 11.31 17.60 5.74
C ARG A 50 11.29 19.09 5.39
N ARG A 51 10.41 19.49 4.45
CA ARG A 51 10.25 20.90 4.05
C ARG A 51 9.70 21.77 5.18
N ALA A 52 8.75 21.26 5.97
CA ALA A 52 8.20 21.98 7.10
C ALA A 52 9.26 22.22 8.19
N LEU A 53 10.05 21.20 8.52
CA LEU A 53 11.15 21.32 9.48
C LEU A 53 12.23 22.31 9.01
N ALA A 54 12.61 22.24 7.74
CA ALA A 54 13.58 23.19 7.17
C ALA A 54 13.07 24.63 7.21
N ALA A 55 11.77 24.85 6.94
CA ALA A 55 11.16 26.18 7.04
C ALA A 55 11.14 26.71 8.48
N ALA A 56 10.82 25.86 9.46
CA ALA A 56 10.82 26.24 10.88
C ALA A 56 12.23 26.61 11.37
N ALA A 57 13.27 25.83 10.99
CA ALA A 57 14.65 26.16 11.33
C ALA A 57 15.10 27.49 10.71
N ALA A 58 14.75 27.74 9.44
CA ALA A 58 15.09 29.00 8.78
C ALA A 58 14.39 30.22 9.39
N THR A 59 13.20 30.07 9.97
CA THR A 59 12.53 31.16 10.71
C THR A 59 13.20 31.45 12.04
N GLU A 60 13.68 30.42 12.75
CA GLU A 60 14.44 30.60 14.00
C GLU A 60 15.77 31.32 13.76
N ASP A 61 16.49 30.96 12.69
CA ASP A 61 17.73 31.62 12.29
C ASP A 61 17.52 33.10 11.89
N ALA A 62 16.36 33.43 11.31
CA ALA A 62 16.01 34.80 10.91
C ALA A 62 15.52 35.67 12.09
N GLU A 63 14.95 35.08 13.14
CA GLU A 63 14.57 35.80 14.37
C GLU A 63 15.76 36.01 15.32
N ALA A 64 16.79 35.17 15.23
CA ALA A 64 18.01 35.27 16.04
C ALA A 64 19.08 36.22 15.46
N ALA A 65 18.89 36.73 14.24
CA ALA A 65 19.80 37.63 13.52
C ALA A 65 19.28 39.09 13.49
#